data_AF-A0A922N4E2-F1
#
_entry.id   AF-A0A922N4E2-F1
#
_cell.length_a   1.000
_cell.length_b   1.000
_cell.length_c   1.000
_cell.angle_alpha   90.00
_cell.angle_beta   90.00
_cell.angle_gamma   90.00
#
_symmetry.space_group_name_H-M   'P 1'
#
loop_
_entity.id
_entity.type
_entity.pdbx_description
1 polymer ?
#
loop_
_entity_poly.entity_id
_entity_poly.type
_entity_poly.pdbx_seq_one_letter_code
_entity_poly.pdbx_strand_id
1 'polypeptide(L)'
;MYWNGEQALRSYWNDAVIALANALGRENVFVTVYENGSWDDSKGALRELDMALAAHQIRRNITLSETTHLDEISVVNRGSGWVDTPRGRRELRRIPYLSRLRNWTLESLQELARQGERFDKVLFLNDVMFEVEDVFRLLHTNNGDFAAACSLDFSSPPQLYDTFALRDAEGHEPLMQTWPARD
;
A
#
# COMPACT_ATOMS: atom_id res chain seq x y z
N MET A 1 0.75 -11.85 -7.27
CA MET A 1 1.48 -10.62 -6.89
C MET A 1 1.36 -9.69 -8.06
N TYR A 2 0.67 -8.58 -7.87
CA TYR A 2 0.34 -7.64 -8.91
C TYR A 2 1.47 -6.60 -8.96
N TRP A 3 2.38 -6.75 -9.93
CA TRP A 3 3.43 -5.76 -10.22
C TRP A 3 2.94 -4.65 -11.14
N ASN A 4 1.73 -4.84 -11.68
CA ASN A 4 1.12 -4.06 -12.73
C ASN A 4 -0.21 -3.57 -12.17
N GLY A 5 -0.40 -2.25 -12.17
CA GLY A 5 -1.56 -1.56 -11.64
C GLY A 5 -2.15 -0.54 -12.60
N GLU A 6 -1.68 -0.46 -13.85
CA GLU A 6 -2.03 0.60 -14.80
C GLU A 6 -3.56 0.78 -14.93
N GLN A 7 -4.27 -0.31 -15.19
CA GLN A 7 -5.71 -0.29 -15.36
C GLN A 7 -6.42 0.20 -14.09
N ALA A 8 -6.07 -0.37 -12.93
CA ALA A 8 -6.70 -0.02 -11.65
C ALA A 8 -6.42 1.43 -11.25
N LEU A 9 -5.19 1.91 -11.47
CA LEU A 9 -4.77 3.28 -11.22
C LEU A 9 -5.61 4.27 -12.04
N ARG A 10 -5.70 4.05 -13.35
CA ARG A 10 -6.44 4.92 -14.28
C ARG A 10 -7.95 4.82 -14.14
N SER A 11 -8.47 3.62 -13.83
CA SER A 11 -9.93 3.42 -13.78
C SER A 11 -10.57 3.88 -12.47
N TYR A 12 -9.79 3.94 -11.39
CA TYR A 12 -10.36 4.13 -10.06
C TYR A 12 -9.40 4.75 -9.04
N TRP A 13 -8.23 4.13 -8.83
CA TRP A 13 -7.43 4.39 -7.65
C TRP A 13 -6.90 5.82 -7.58
N ASN A 14 -6.50 6.39 -8.72
CA ASN A 14 -6.04 7.78 -8.79
C ASN A 14 -7.12 8.75 -8.35
N ASP A 15 -8.34 8.61 -8.88
CA ASP A 15 -9.48 9.45 -8.54
C ASP A 15 -9.88 9.28 -7.07
N ALA A 16 -9.85 8.05 -6.55
CA ALA A 16 -10.14 7.76 -5.14
C ALA A 16 -9.16 8.44 -4.18
N VAL A 17 -7.86 8.42 -4.49
CA VAL A 17 -6.84 9.11 -3.67
C VAL A 17 -7.02 10.62 -3.69
N ILE A 18 -7.33 11.21 -4.84
CA ILE A 18 -7.60 12.64 -4.96
C ILE A 18 -8.86 13.00 -4.18
N ALA A 19 -9.94 12.23 -4.32
CA ALA A 19 -11.20 12.44 -3.60
C ALA A 19 -10.98 12.38 -2.08
N LEU A 20 -10.25 11.37 -1.60
CA LEU A 20 -9.90 11.22 -0.19
C LEU A 20 -9.09 12.41 0.32
N ALA A 21 -8.03 12.80 -0.40
CA ALA A 21 -7.18 13.91 0.00
C ALA A 21 -7.95 15.24 0.09
N ASN A 22 -8.88 15.49 -0.84
CA ASN A 22 -9.75 16.66 -0.77
C ASN A 22 -10.74 16.57 0.41
N ALA A 23 -11.32 15.40 0.68
CA ALA A 23 -12.27 15.20 1.78
C ALA A 23 -11.63 15.35 3.17
N LEU A 24 -10.36 14.95 3.32
CA LEU A 24 -9.56 15.16 4.54
C LEU A 24 -9.09 16.63 4.71
N GLY A 25 -9.25 17.46 3.68
CA GLY A 25 -8.63 18.78 3.58
C GLY A 25 -7.24 18.67 2.97
N ARG A 26 -7.10 19.11 1.70
CA ARG A 26 -5.88 18.99 0.88
C ARG A 26 -4.62 19.55 1.53
N GLU A 27 -4.75 20.55 2.40
CA GLU A 27 -3.67 21.18 3.14
C GLU A 27 -3.15 20.31 4.30
N ASN A 28 -3.97 19.39 4.81
CA ASN A 28 -3.64 18.48 5.91
C ASN A 28 -3.05 17.15 5.42
N VAL A 29 -2.91 16.97 4.10
CA VAL A 29 -2.53 15.71 3.48
C VAL A 29 -1.19 15.84 2.76
N PHE A 30 -0.33 14.83 2.98
CA PHE A 30 0.86 14.58 2.18
C PHE A 30 0.78 13.17 1.60
N VAL A 31 0.81 13.05 0.28
CA VAL A 31 0.72 11.74 -0.40
C VAL A 31 2.12 11.24 -0.75
N THR A 32 2.46 10.02 -0.36
CA THR A 32 3.69 9.37 -0.81
C THR A 32 3.40 8.05 -1.51
N VAL A 33 4.01 7.87 -2.68
CA VAL A 33 3.91 6.64 -3.48
C VAL A 33 5.30 6.23 -3.90
N TYR A 34 5.60 4.94 -3.74
CA TYR A 34 6.79 4.31 -4.32
C TYR A 34 6.34 3.24 -5.31
N GLU A 35 6.58 3.47 -6.59
CA GLU A 35 6.33 2.50 -7.65
C GLU A 35 7.46 1.46 -7.65
N ASN A 36 7.12 0.17 -7.62
CA ASN A 36 8.04 -0.92 -7.30
C ASN A 36 8.46 -1.76 -8.52
N GLY A 37 8.49 -1.18 -9.71
CA GLY A 37 9.09 -1.78 -10.90
C GLY A 37 8.11 -2.54 -11.79
N SER A 38 7.00 -1.91 -12.15
CA SER A 38 5.99 -2.40 -13.08
C SER A 38 6.56 -2.70 -14.47
N TRP A 39 5.87 -3.58 -15.20
CA TRP A 39 6.16 -3.91 -16.59
C TRP A 39 5.18 -3.27 -17.58
N ASP A 40 4.01 -2.87 -17.08
CA ASP A 40 3.01 -2.08 -17.80
C ASP A 40 3.26 -0.57 -17.61
N ASP A 41 2.33 0.26 -18.09
CA ASP A 41 2.42 1.71 -17.95
C ASP A 41 1.89 2.23 -16.59
N SER A 42 2.04 1.46 -15.51
CA SER A 42 1.74 1.96 -14.15
C SER A 42 2.54 3.22 -13.82
N LYS A 43 3.79 3.31 -14.31
CA LYS A 43 4.60 4.53 -14.20
C LYS A 43 3.94 5.72 -14.89
N GLY A 44 3.34 5.54 -16.07
CA GLY A 44 2.55 6.57 -16.75
C GLY A 44 1.31 6.95 -15.94
N ALA A 45 0.55 5.97 -15.46
CA ALA A 45 -0.62 6.20 -14.62
C ALA A 45 -0.30 6.95 -13.32
N LEU A 46 0.88 6.71 -12.71
CA LEU A 46 1.33 7.44 -11.53
C LEU A 46 1.83 8.86 -11.85
N ARG A 47 2.33 9.12 -13.06
CA ARG A 47 2.58 10.50 -13.52
C ARG A 47 1.28 11.27 -13.72
N GLU A 48 0.22 10.62 -14.17
CA GLU A 48 -1.12 11.23 -14.24
C GLU A 48 -1.64 11.59 -12.84
N LEU A 49 -1.48 10.68 -11.86
CA LEU A 49 -1.78 10.98 -10.46
C LEU A 49 -0.95 12.17 -9.95
N ASP A 50 0.34 12.21 -10.28
CA ASP A 50 1.22 13.32 -9.90
C ASP A 50 0.68 14.66 -10.41
N MET A 51 0.38 14.75 -11.70
CA MET A 51 -0.18 15.96 -12.30
C MET A 51 -1.53 16.35 -11.67
N ALA A 52 -2.40 15.38 -11.43
CA ALA A 52 -3.72 15.63 -10.84
C ALA A 52 -3.62 16.13 -9.39
N LEU A 53 -2.77 15.51 -8.55
CA LEU A 53 -2.51 16.00 -7.20
C LEU A 53 -1.92 17.42 -7.21
N ALA A 54 -1.05 17.75 -8.18
CA ALA A 54 -0.56 19.12 -8.38
C ALA A 54 -1.67 20.11 -8.71
N ALA A 55 -2.58 19.75 -9.63
CA ALA A 55 -3.72 20.59 -10.00
C ALA A 55 -4.65 20.86 -8.81
N HIS A 56 -4.77 19.91 -7.88
CA HIS A 56 -5.51 20.05 -6.63
C HIS A 56 -4.71 20.73 -5.50
N GLN A 57 -3.45 21.11 -5.74
CA GLN A 57 -2.54 21.70 -4.76
C GLN A 57 -2.27 20.80 -3.55
N ILE A 58 -2.28 19.48 -3.76
CA ILE A 58 -1.98 18.47 -2.73
C ILE A 58 -0.47 18.20 -2.73
N ARG A 59 0.15 18.27 -1.54
CA ARG A 59 1.58 17.99 -1.37
C ARG A 59 1.84 16.49 -1.51
N ARG A 60 2.93 16.13 -2.19
CA ARG A 60 3.23 14.73 -2.49
C ARG A 60 4.69 14.45 -2.79
N ASN A 61 5.06 13.17 -2.73
CA ASN A 61 6.25 12.60 -3.37
C ASN A 61 5.88 11.28 -4.04
N ILE A 62 5.97 11.24 -5.37
CA ILE A 62 5.80 10.02 -6.17
C ILE A 62 7.15 9.63 -6.74
N THR A 63 7.72 8.56 -6.23
CA THR A 63 9.00 8.01 -6.68
C THR A 63 8.74 6.83 -7.61
N LEU A 64 9.31 6.89 -8.82
CA LEU A 64 9.21 5.83 -9.82
C LEU A 64 10.52 5.04 -9.86
N SER A 65 10.44 3.72 -9.68
CA SER A 65 11.65 2.89 -9.74
C SER A 65 12.27 2.89 -11.14
N GLU A 66 13.59 3.03 -11.23
CA GLU A 66 14.33 2.89 -12.49
C GLU A 66 14.45 1.42 -12.91
N THR A 67 14.41 0.49 -11.95
CA THR A 67 14.46 -0.96 -12.19
C THR A 67 13.08 -1.57 -12.14
N THR A 68 12.83 -2.57 -12.98
CA THR A 68 11.63 -3.40 -12.89
C THR A 68 11.81 -4.51 -11.85
N HIS A 69 10.71 -5.09 -11.37
CA HIS A 69 10.78 -6.30 -10.55
C HIS A 69 11.45 -7.46 -11.32
N LEU A 70 11.34 -7.47 -12.65
CA LEU A 70 11.99 -8.48 -13.48
C LEU A 70 13.51 -8.33 -13.42
N ASP A 71 14.03 -7.11 -13.44
CA ASP A 71 15.46 -6.83 -13.29
C ASP A 71 15.97 -7.31 -11.93
N GLU A 72 15.20 -7.07 -10.86
CA GLU A 72 15.56 -7.50 -9.50
C GLU A 72 15.62 -9.02 -9.35
N ILE A 73 14.71 -9.77 -9.99
CA ILE A 73 14.73 -11.25 -9.93
C ILE A 73 15.67 -11.90 -10.95
N SER A 74 16.10 -11.16 -11.96
CA SER A 74 16.99 -11.64 -13.03
C SER A 74 18.47 -11.49 -12.70
N VAL A 75 18.83 -10.97 -11.52
CA VAL A 75 20.22 -10.83 -11.10
C VAL A 75 20.96 -12.18 -11.09
N VAL A 76 22.18 -12.17 -11.64
CA VAL A 76 23.05 -13.35 -11.75
C VAL A 76 23.57 -13.79 -10.38
N ASN A 77 23.99 -12.82 -9.56
CA ASN A 77 24.53 -13.06 -8.22
C ASN A 77 23.42 -13.04 -7.16
N ARG A 78 22.81 -14.21 -6.92
CA ARG A 78 21.72 -14.40 -5.96
C ARG A 78 22.23 -14.61 -4.52
N GLY A 79 22.96 -13.63 -3.99
CA GLY A 79 23.63 -13.70 -2.69
C GLY A 79 22.70 -13.54 -1.47
N SER A 80 23.04 -12.61 -0.58
CA SER A 80 22.20 -12.25 0.58
C SER A 80 20.82 -11.77 0.11
N GLY A 81 19.76 -12.15 0.82
CA GLY A 81 18.38 -11.84 0.45
C GLY A 81 17.69 -12.91 -0.43
N TRP A 82 18.41 -13.95 -0.84
CA TRP A 82 17.85 -15.09 -1.57
C TRP A 82 17.73 -16.34 -0.68
N VAL A 83 16.89 -17.30 -1.06
CA VAL A 83 16.71 -18.57 -0.35
C VAL A 83 16.45 -19.70 -1.34
N ASP A 84 17.02 -20.87 -1.06
CA ASP A 84 16.71 -22.09 -1.80
C ASP A 84 15.37 -22.64 -1.31
N THR A 85 14.43 -22.83 -2.23
CA THR A 85 13.09 -23.32 -1.92
C THR A 85 12.98 -24.83 -2.14
N PRO A 86 12.00 -25.51 -1.52
CA PRO A 86 11.73 -26.93 -1.78
C PRO A 86 11.45 -27.26 -3.26
N ARG A 87 11.15 -26.24 -4.08
CA ARG A 87 10.94 -26.35 -5.54
C ARG A 87 12.23 -26.46 -6.34
N GLY A 88 13.39 -26.53 -5.68
CA GLY A 88 14.71 -26.59 -6.34
C GLY A 88 15.12 -25.29 -7.00
N ARG A 89 14.52 -24.16 -6.59
CA ARG A 89 14.78 -22.83 -7.15
C ARG A 89 15.26 -21.89 -6.05
N ARG A 90 16.24 -21.06 -6.41
CA ARG A 90 16.70 -19.95 -5.56
C ARG A 90 15.88 -18.71 -5.86
N GLU A 91 15.14 -18.24 -4.86
CA GLU A 91 14.14 -17.18 -4.96
C GLU A 91 14.44 -16.02 -4.01
N LEU A 92 14.03 -14.81 -4.39
CA LEU A 92 14.20 -13.62 -3.56
C LEU A 92 13.29 -13.72 -2.33
N ARG A 93 13.82 -13.43 -1.14
CA ARG A 93 13.04 -13.45 0.10
C ARG A 93 12.02 -12.31 0.07
N ARG A 94 10.74 -12.68 -0.07
CA ARG A 94 9.62 -11.74 -0.25
C ARG A 94 9.46 -10.75 0.91
N ILE A 95 9.52 -11.20 2.17
CA ILE A 95 9.31 -10.34 3.34
C ILE A 95 10.38 -9.23 3.42
N PRO A 96 11.68 -9.52 3.43
CA PRO A 96 12.72 -8.49 3.38
C PRO A 96 12.56 -7.52 2.21
N TYR A 97 12.29 -8.06 1.02
CA TYR A 97 12.09 -7.25 -0.18
C TYR A 97 10.94 -6.24 0.00
N LEU A 98 9.75 -6.69 0.39
CA LEU A 98 8.59 -5.82 0.58
C LEU A 98 8.76 -4.85 1.75
N SER A 99 9.42 -5.27 2.84
CA SER A 99 9.69 -4.39 3.98
C SER A 99 10.57 -3.20 3.59
N ARG A 100 11.57 -3.42 2.74
CA ARG A 100 12.44 -2.36 2.20
C ARG A 100 11.65 -1.37 1.36
N LEU A 101 10.77 -1.86 0.47
CA LEU A 101 9.92 -0.99 -0.36
C LEU A 101 9.04 -0.09 0.52
N ARG A 102 8.40 -0.66 1.55
CA ARG A 102 7.57 0.12 2.49
C ARG A 102 8.38 1.17 3.25
N ASN A 103 9.62 0.84 3.62
CA ASN A 103 10.51 1.80 4.27
C ASN A 103 10.87 2.97 3.34
N TRP A 104 11.08 2.72 2.05
CA TRP A 104 11.31 3.78 1.06
C TRP A 104 10.10 4.70 0.90
N THR A 105 8.89 4.16 0.86
CA THR A 105 7.67 4.99 0.87
C THR A 105 7.62 5.91 2.11
N LEU A 106 8.07 5.44 3.27
CA LEU A 106 8.07 6.22 4.50
C LEU A 106 9.21 7.24 4.61
N GLU A 107 10.24 7.16 3.78
CA GLU A 107 11.44 8.01 3.87
C GLU A 107 11.10 9.50 3.74
N SER A 108 10.16 9.85 2.84
CA SER A 108 9.70 11.23 2.68
C SER A 108 9.03 11.77 3.94
N LEU A 109 8.22 10.96 4.61
CA LEU A 109 7.57 11.36 5.86
C LEU A 109 8.59 11.55 6.98
N GLN A 110 9.62 10.70 7.04
CA GLN A 110 10.70 10.83 8.01
C GLN A 110 11.51 12.12 7.79
N GLU A 111 11.79 12.47 6.54
CA GLU A 111 12.54 13.69 6.22
C GLU A 111 11.73 14.94 6.57
N LEU A 112 10.44 14.99 6.22
CA LEU A 112 9.56 16.09 6.63
C LEU A 112 9.46 16.19 8.16
N ALA A 113 9.40 15.05 8.87
CA ALA A 113 9.41 15.04 10.31
C ALA A 113 10.72 15.62 10.91
N ARG A 114 11.88 15.34 10.30
CA ARG A 114 13.16 15.98 10.70
C ARG A 114 13.17 17.49 10.46
N GLN A 115 12.43 17.95 9.44
CA GLN A 115 12.26 19.36 9.13
C GLN A 115 11.22 20.05 10.03
N GLY A 116 10.59 19.31 10.95
CA GLY A 116 9.67 19.84 11.96
C GLY A 116 8.20 19.65 11.65
N GLU A 117 7.86 19.01 10.53
CA GLU A 117 6.47 18.60 10.27
C GLU A 117 6.02 17.51 11.25
N ARG A 118 4.73 17.46 11.53
CA ARG A 118 4.12 16.41 12.34
C ARG A 118 2.92 15.86 11.61
N PHE A 119 2.79 14.53 11.65
CA PHE A 119 1.65 13.81 11.12
C PHE A 119 0.93 13.11 12.28
N ASP A 120 -0.35 13.40 12.48
CA ASP A 120 -1.15 12.79 13.55
C ASP A 120 -1.52 11.34 13.22
N LYS A 121 -1.69 11.03 11.93
CA LYS A 121 -2.06 9.71 11.40
C LYS A 121 -1.25 9.41 10.15
N VAL A 122 -0.90 8.13 9.98
CA VAL A 122 -0.31 7.60 8.75
C VAL A 122 -1.26 6.54 8.20
N LEU A 123 -1.84 6.80 7.04
CA LEU A 123 -2.72 5.88 6.34
C LEU A 123 -1.92 5.13 5.27
N PHE A 124 -1.86 3.80 5.39
CA PHE A 124 -1.26 2.94 4.38
C PHE A 124 -2.34 2.46 3.41
N LEU A 125 -2.19 2.77 2.13
CA LEU A 125 -3.01 2.24 1.05
C LEU A 125 -2.15 1.28 0.22
N ASN A 126 -2.65 0.07 0.02
CA ASN A 126 -2.02 -0.94 -0.85
C ASN A 126 -2.86 -1.10 -2.13
N ASP A 127 -2.84 -2.28 -2.77
CA ASP A 127 -3.65 -2.65 -3.94
C ASP A 127 -5.13 -2.93 -3.60
N VAL A 128 -5.71 -2.14 -2.70
CA VAL A 128 -7.11 -2.25 -2.26
C VAL A 128 -7.97 -1.20 -2.96
N MET A 129 -9.20 -1.58 -3.31
CA MET A 129 -10.25 -0.64 -3.71
C MET A 129 -10.95 -0.14 -2.45
N PHE A 130 -11.18 1.17 -2.33
CA PHE A 130 -11.75 1.78 -1.12
C PHE A 130 -12.62 2.99 -1.46
N GLU A 131 -13.74 3.14 -0.74
CA GLU A 131 -14.50 4.38 -0.75
C GLU A 131 -13.94 5.36 0.30
N VAL A 132 -14.15 6.66 0.08
CA VAL A 132 -13.71 7.71 1.00
C VAL A 132 -14.33 7.49 2.39
N GLU A 133 -15.60 7.11 2.42
CA GLU A 133 -16.38 6.80 3.63
C GLU A 133 -15.77 5.64 4.42
N ASP A 134 -15.23 4.62 3.76
CA ASP A 134 -14.60 3.49 4.43
C ASP A 134 -13.30 3.91 5.14
N VAL A 135 -12.54 4.81 4.53
CA VAL A 135 -11.34 5.37 5.15
C VAL A 135 -11.73 6.25 6.35
N PHE A 136 -12.79 7.06 6.26
CA PHE A 136 -13.28 7.81 7.42
C PHE A 136 -13.75 6.89 8.55
N ARG A 137 -14.45 5.79 8.24
CA ARG A 137 -14.83 4.78 9.24
C ARG A 137 -13.60 4.18 9.91
N LEU A 138 -12.58 3.82 9.12
CA LEU A 138 -11.31 3.31 9.65
C LEU A 138 -10.62 4.34 10.57
N LEU A 139 -10.51 5.60 10.14
CA LEU A 139 -9.91 6.68 10.95
C LEU A 139 -10.75 7.05 12.18
N HIS A 140 -12.04 6.73 12.20
CA HIS A 140 -12.92 6.90 13.36
C HIS A 140 -12.93 5.66 14.29
N THR A 141 -12.09 4.64 14.03
CA THR A 141 -11.94 3.50 14.95
C THR A 141 -11.64 4.01 16.35
N ASN A 142 -12.40 3.52 17.35
CA ASN A 142 -12.32 4.00 18.74
C ASN A 142 -12.33 5.54 18.86
N ASN A 143 -13.22 6.21 18.12
CA ASN A 143 -13.33 7.68 18.05
C ASN A 143 -12.01 8.39 17.68
N GLY A 144 -11.17 7.72 16.89
CA GLY A 144 -9.86 8.23 16.47
C GLY A 144 -8.71 7.95 17.45
N ASP A 145 -8.98 7.33 18.60
CA ASP A 145 -7.97 6.98 19.60
C ASP A 145 -7.50 5.53 19.44
N PHE A 146 -6.50 5.33 18.58
CA PHE A 146 -5.90 4.03 18.35
C PHE A 146 -4.41 4.17 18.05
N ALA A 147 -3.63 3.16 18.44
CA ALA A 147 -2.23 3.03 18.04
C ALA A 147 -2.12 2.47 16.60
N ALA A 148 -2.96 1.50 16.26
CA ALA A 148 -3.09 0.95 14.91
C ALA A 148 -4.53 0.46 14.70
N ALA A 149 -5.03 0.62 13.48
CA ALA A 149 -6.30 0.07 13.02
C ALA A 149 -6.09 -0.48 11.61
N CYS A 150 -6.71 -1.62 11.31
CA CYS A 150 -6.67 -2.24 9.99
C CYS A 150 -8.11 -2.49 9.53
N SER A 151 -8.39 -2.22 8.26
CA SER A 151 -9.62 -2.66 7.63
C SER A 151 -9.61 -4.17 7.43
N LEU A 152 -10.80 -4.76 7.30
CA LEU A 152 -10.96 -6.10 6.77
C LEU A 152 -10.89 -6.03 5.24
N ASP A 153 -10.04 -6.85 4.64
CA ASP A 153 -9.87 -6.93 3.19
C ASP A 153 -10.63 -8.15 2.64
N PHE A 154 -11.28 -7.97 1.50
CA PHE A 154 -12.17 -8.97 0.90
C PHE A 154 -11.80 -9.20 -0.56
N SER A 155 -11.61 -10.47 -0.94
CA SER A 155 -11.40 -10.83 -2.34
C SER A 155 -12.71 -10.76 -3.13
N SER A 156 -13.79 -11.19 -2.49
CA SER A 156 -15.17 -11.06 -2.95
C SER A 156 -16.07 -11.22 -1.73
N PRO A 157 -16.69 -10.14 -1.21
CA PRO A 157 -17.52 -10.23 -0.02
C PRO A 157 -18.53 -11.37 -0.12
N PRO A 158 -18.65 -12.25 0.90
CA PRO A 158 -18.10 -12.12 2.26
C PRO A 158 -16.70 -12.74 2.48
N GLN A 159 -15.98 -13.13 1.44
CA GLN A 159 -14.70 -13.86 1.54
C GLN A 159 -13.54 -12.92 1.87
N LEU A 160 -12.93 -13.12 3.03
CA LEU A 160 -11.74 -12.42 3.48
C LEU A 160 -10.55 -12.74 2.57
N TYR A 161 -9.77 -11.71 2.25
CA TYR A 161 -8.50 -11.84 1.54
C TYR A 161 -7.33 -11.95 2.53
N ASP A 162 -6.24 -12.57 2.07
CA ASP A 162 -4.95 -12.70 2.75
C ASP A 162 -5.04 -12.92 4.28
N THR A 163 -5.63 -14.06 4.67
CA THR A 163 -5.78 -14.46 6.09
C THR A 163 -4.46 -14.83 6.77
N PHE A 164 -3.33 -14.72 6.07
CA PHE A 164 -2.01 -15.08 6.60
C PHE A 164 -1.67 -14.34 7.89
N ALA A 165 -1.99 -13.05 7.98
CA ALA A 165 -1.72 -12.19 9.14
C ALA A 165 -2.96 -11.87 10.00
N LEU A 166 -4.15 -12.28 9.58
CA LEU A 166 -5.38 -12.03 10.33
C LEU A 166 -5.41 -12.93 11.55
N ARG A 167 -5.56 -12.35 12.75
CA ARG A 167 -5.69 -13.08 14.01
C ARG A 167 -6.83 -12.51 14.85
N ASP A 168 -7.47 -13.36 15.65
CA ASP A 168 -8.39 -12.90 16.70
C ASP A 168 -7.62 -12.21 17.86
N ALA A 169 -8.35 -11.75 18.88
CA ALA A 169 -7.76 -11.07 20.02
C ALA A 169 -6.80 -11.95 20.84
N GLU A 170 -6.98 -13.27 20.75
CA GLU A 170 -6.17 -14.29 21.40
C GLU A 170 -4.99 -14.76 20.52
N GLY A 171 -4.90 -14.30 19.27
CA GLY A 171 -3.82 -14.64 18.35
C GLY A 171 -4.07 -15.89 17.51
N HIS A 172 -5.30 -16.40 17.43
CA HIS A 172 -5.65 -17.56 16.61
C HIS A 172 -5.99 -17.17 15.17
N GLU A 173 -5.78 -18.12 14.26
CA GLU A 173 -6.15 -17.99 12.85
C GLU A 173 -7.67 -18.09 12.65
N PRO A 174 -8.23 -17.47 11.59
CA PRO A 174 -9.66 -17.57 11.31
C PRO A 174 -10.08 -19.03 11.09
N LEU A 175 -11.15 -19.47 11.77
CA LEU A 175 -11.76 -20.79 11.56
C LEU A 175 -12.42 -20.92 10.19
N MET A 176 -12.87 -19.80 9.62
CA MET A 176 -13.48 -19.72 8.30
C MET A 176 -13.02 -18.46 7.56
N GLN A 177 -13.07 -18.51 6.23
CA GLN A 177 -12.69 -17.39 5.36
C GLN A 177 -13.84 -16.41 5.10
N THR A 178 -15.02 -16.61 5.67
CA THR A 178 -16.19 -15.74 5.45
C THR A 178 -16.49 -14.85 6.66
N TRP A 179 -16.84 -13.59 6.41
CA TRP A 179 -17.27 -12.64 7.44
C TRP A 179 -18.75 -12.24 7.31
N PRO A 180 -19.50 -12.06 8.42
CA PRO A 180 -19.11 -12.43 9.78
C PRO A 180 -18.94 -13.94 9.88
N ALA A 181 -18.11 -14.39 10.82
CA ALA A 181 -18.10 -15.80 11.17
C ALA A 181 -19.53 -16.17 11.60
N ARG A 182 -20.15 -17.13 10.91
CA ARG A 182 -21.47 -17.63 11.31
C ARG A 182 -21.24 -18.67 12.40
N ASP A 183 -21.91 -18.49 13.54
CA ASP A 183 -21.96 -19.46 14.63
C ASP A 183 -22.56 -20.80 14.18
#